data_AF-A0A814PC20-F1
#
_entry.id   AF-A0A814PC20-F1
#
_cell.length_a   1.000
_cell.length_b   1.000
_cell.length_c   1.000
_cell.angle_alpha   90.00
_cell.angle_beta   90.00
_cell.angle_gamma   90.00
#
_symmetry.space_group_name_H-M   'P 1'
#
loop_
_entity.id
_entity.type
_entity.pdbx_description
1 polymer ?
#
loop_
_entity_poly.entity_id
_entity_poly.type
_entity_poly.pdbx_seq_one_letter_code
_entity_poly.pdbx_strand_id
1 'polypeptide(L)'
;MVEHKIKQLPTFSGKDNEKIIEWLKNIAQIGKIINCHDEQLYFIAKLKLEGDAQKWYQQHQDKISDWNAFHKLLSQRFPSISHNERETLRQLVSPKQGLNEALSKYFRDVLNLCDKYDPNMLDSSRIGYLQEGLRSELQHYALGQQMSTPQQFFNTMQQHENIQVRLSNIQLDEYGTTAIIQQSRNHTTTPSVQQSNSFPMHRTTSSQSFNTETTRRSNQQRQPSKNNRQQTCYSCGQPGHYARDCSHHFR
;
A
#
# COMPACT_ATOMS: atom_id res chain seq x y z
N MET A 1 -1.51 -19.85 57.03
CA MET A 1 -2.19 -18.95 56.05
C MET A 1 -1.20 -18.32 55.06
N VAL A 2 -0.03 -17.86 55.52
CA VAL A 2 1.02 -17.22 54.71
C VAL A 2 1.62 -18.16 53.65
N GLU A 3 2.06 -19.36 54.03
CA GLU A 3 2.64 -20.34 53.09
C GLU A 3 1.68 -20.76 51.97
N HIS A 4 0.39 -20.85 52.28
CA HIS A 4 -0.64 -21.19 51.30
C HIS A 4 -0.79 -20.10 50.22
N LYS A 5 -0.75 -18.83 50.61
CA LYS A 5 -0.79 -17.69 49.67
C LYS A 5 0.48 -17.61 48.82
N ILE A 6 1.65 -17.94 49.39
CA ILE A 6 2.91 -18.00 48.64
C ILE A 6 2.89 -19.16 47.63
N LYS A 7 2.33 -20.32 47.98
CA LYS A 7 2.18 -21.44 47.03
C LYS A 7 1.32 -21.08 45.83
N GLN A 8 0.27 -20.27 46.01
CA GLN A 8 -0.63 -19.82 44.94
C GLN A 8 -0.04 -18.74 44.00
N LEU A 9 1.13 -18.17 44.31
CA LEU A 9 1.78 -17.22 43.40
C LEU A 9 2.15 -17.89 42.07
N PRO A 10 1.86 -17.24 40.93
CA PRO A 10 2.31 -17.72 39.62
C PRO A 10 3.84 -17.75 39.57
N THR A 11 4.37 -18.75 38.89
CA THR A 11 5.80 -18.80 38.56
C THR A 11 6.07 -17.97 37.31
N PHE A 12 7.32 -17.57 37.11
CA PHE A 12 7.77 -16.84 35.93
C PHE A 12 8.95 -17.57 35.31
N SER A 13 8.74 -18.10 34.10
CA SER A 13 9.72 -18.88 33.38
C SER A 13 10.52 -18.06 32.35
N GLY A 14 10.05 -16.86 32.03
CA GLY A 14 10.68 -15.95 31.07
C GLY A 14 10.26 -16.21 29.62
N LYS A 15 9.12 -16.90 29.41
CA LYS A 15 8.58 -17.20 28.08
C LYS A 15 7.86 -15.99 27.48
N ASP A 16 7.78 -15.95 26.15
CA ASP A 16 7.17 -14.84 25.40
C ASP A 16 5.67 -14.61 25.70
N ASN A 17 4.96 -15.62 26.22
CA ASN A 17 3.56 -15.51 26.63
C ASN A 17 3.36 -15.00 28.06
N GLU A 18 4.42 -14.88 28.85
CA GLU A 18 4.39 -14.42 30.23
C GLU A 18 4.74 -12.92 30.32
N LYS A 19 3.93 -12.16 31.04
CA LYS A 19 4.13 -10.71 31.18
C LYS A 19 4.80 -10.40 32.50
N ILE A 20 6.07 -10.00 32.45
CA ILE A 20 6.84 -9.64 33.64
C ILE A 20 6.15 -8.57 34.49
N ILE A 21 5.48 -7.59 33.85
CA ILE A 21 4.80 -6.49 34.55
C ILE A 21 3.63 -7.02 35.37
N GLU A 22 2.82 -7.93 34.82
CA GLU A 22 1.68 -8.53 35.52
C GLU A 22 2.17 -9.45 36.64
N TRP A 23 3.24 -10.21 36.40
CA TRP A 23 3.85 -11.08 37.41
C TRP A 23 4.42 -10.30 38.61
N LEU A 24 5.18 -9.22 38.36
CA LEU A 24 5.72 -8.35 39.42
C LEU A 24 4.60 -7.68 40.23
N LYS A 25 3.51 -7.27 39.58
CA LYS A 25 2.30 -6.76 40.27
C LYS A 25 1.68 -7.80 41.19
N ASN A 26 1.55 -9.05 40.75
CA ASN A 26 1.00 -10.15 41.57
C ASN A 26 1.86 -10.41 42.82
N ILE A 27 3.19 -10.39 42.67
CA ILE A 27 4.11 -10.54 43.81
C ILE A 27 3.96 -9.38 44.79
N ALA A 28 3.96 -8.14 44.31
CA ALA A 28 3.80 -6.96 45.16
C ALA A 28 2.45 -6.97 45.90
N GLN A 29 1.37 -7.40 45.25
CA GLN A 29 0.04 -7.50 45.85
C GLN A 29 0.01 -8.53 46.98
N ILE A 30 0.68 -9.68 46.81
CA ILE A 30 0.79 -10.68 47.87
C ILE A 30 1.69 -10.19 49.01
N GLY A 31 2.74 -9.44 48.72
CA GLY A 31 3.54 -8.77 49.74
C GLY A 31 2.71 -7.86 50.64
N LYS A 32 1.80 -7.07 50.05
CA LYS A 32 0.86 -6.23 50.81
C LYS A 32 -0.08 -7.04 51.70
N ILE A 33 -0.59 -8.17 51.20
CA ILE A 33 -1.53 -9.03 51.96
C ILE A 33 -0.83 -9.70 53.15
N ILE A 34 0.44 -10.07 52.99
CA ILE A 34 1.21 -10.81 54.00
C ILE A 34 2.01 -9.84 54.91
N ASN A 35 1.98 -8.54 54.61
CA ASN A 35 2.78 -7.51 55.27
C ASN A 35 4.30 -7.78 55.15
N CYS A 36 4.73 -8.21 53.96
CA CYS A 36 6.13 -8.48 53.65
C CYS A 36 6.90 -7.20 53.34
N HIS A 37 8.14 -7.14 53.83
CA HIS A 37 9.10 -6.09 53.52
C HIS A 37 9.88 -6.45 52.23
N ASP A 38 10.57 -5.48 51.63
CA ASP A 38 11.23 -5.65 50.32
C ASP A 38 12.19 -6.85 50.25
N GLU A 39 12.90 -7.16 51.33
CA GLU A 39 13.78 -8.35 51.42
C GLU A 39 13.00 -9.67 51.31
N GLN A 40 11.82 -9.74 51.94
CA GLN A 40 10.96 -10.91 51.90
C GLN A 40 10.28 -11.04 50.53
N LEU A 41 9.88 -9.91 49.93
CA LEU A 41 9.36 -9.88 48.56
C LEU A 41 10.38 -10.36 47.55
N TYR A 42 11.62 -9.89 47.67
CA TYR A 42 12.73 -10.35 46.84
C TYR A 42 12.99 -11.85 47.03
N PHE A 43 12.99 -12.33 48.27
CA PHE A 43 13.13 -13.76 48.57
C PHE A 43 12.00 -14.62 47.97
N ILE A 44 10.76 -14.15 48.04
CA ILE A 44 9.61 -14.86 47.44
C ILE A 44 9.72 -14.86 45.92
N ALA A 45 10.12 -13.74 45.31
CA ALA A 45 10.24 -13.62 43.86
C ALA A 45 11.30 -14.55 43.29
N LYS A 46 12.50 -14.65 43.91
CA LYS A 46 13.54 -15.59 43.45
C LYS A 46 13.09 -17.05 43.52
N LEU A 47 12.26 -17.41 44.50
CA LEU A 47 11.70 -18.77 44.61
C LEU A 47 10.65 -19.08 43.55
N LYS A 48 10.06 -18.05 42.94
CA LYS A 48 9.03 -18.16 41.91
C LYS A 48 9.57 -17.97 40.50
N LEU A 49 10.89 -17.83 40.34
CA LEU A 49 11.54 -17.93 39.04
C LEU A 49 11.71 -19.39 38.65
N GLU A 50 11.38 -19.70 37.41
CA GLU A 50 11.58 -21.01 36.78
C GLU A 50 12.27 -20.82 35.41
N GLY A 51 12.61 -21.93 34.75
CA GLY A 51 13.05 -21.91 33.36
C GLY A 51 14.21 -20.96 33.07
N ASP A 52 14.05 -20.13 32.04
CA ASP A 52 15.11 -19.24 31.57
C ASP A 52 15.29 -18.01 32.46
N ALA A 53 14.22 -17.56 33.12
CA ALA A 53 14.29 -16.50 34.13
C ALA A 53 15.12 -16.93 35.35
N GLN A 54 14.96 -18.17 35.80
CA GLN A 54 15.76 -18.72 36.90
C GLN A 54 17.24 -18.86 36.52
N LYS A 55 17.53 -19.42 35.34
CA LYS A 55 18.92 -19.54 34.84
C LYS A 55 19.59 -18.17 34.74
N TRP A 56 18.88 -17.19 34.20
CA TRP A 56 19.40 -15.83 34.08
C TRP A 56 19.70 -15.22 35.46
N TYR A 57 18.78 -15.38 36.42
CA TYR A 57 18.97 -14.86 37.78
C TYR A 57 20.21 -15.48 38.45
N GLN A 58 20.40 -16.80 38.35
CA GLN A 58 21.58 -17.48 38.89
C GLN A 58 22.90 -16.92 38.35
N GLN A 59 22.93 -16.54 37.07
CA GLN A 59 24.11 -15.95 36.42
C GLN A 59 24.35 -14.47 36.78
N HIS A 60 23.33 -13.78 37.32
CA HIS A 60 23.37 -12.34 37.57
C HIS A 60 23.15 -11.98 39.05
N GLN A 61 23.09 -12.98 39.95
CA GLN A 61 22.81 -12.80 41.38
C GLN A 61 23.76 -11.81 42.05
N ASP A 62 25.05 -11.82 41.68
CA ASP A 62 26.08 -10.94 42.27
C ASP A 62 25.86 -9.46 41.96
N LYS A 63 25.09 -9.17 40.90
CA LYS A 63 24.76 -7.80 40.46
C LYS A 63 23.42 -7.31 41.01
N ILE A 64 22.67 -8.17 41.70
CA ILE A 64 21.32 -7.88 42.20
C ILE A 64 21.38 -7.76 43.72
N SER A 65 21.48 -6.51 44.20
CA SER A 65 21.59 -6.19 45.63
C SER A 65 20.27 -6.27 46.39
N ASP A 66 19.17 -5.87 45.73
CA ASP A 66 17.89 -5.63 46.39
C ASP A 66 16.70 -5.80 45.43
N TRP A 67 15.49 -5.64 45.97
CA TRP A 67 14.24 -5.74 45.22
C TRP A 67 14.15 -4.77 44.02
N ASN A 68 14.68 -3.56 44.15
CA ASN A 68 14.64 -2.56 43.08
C ASN A 68 15.61 -2.92 41.96
N ALA A 69 16.84 -3.33 42.30
CA ALA A 69 17.82 -3.85 41.35
C ALA A 69 17.28 -5.08 40.62
N PHE A 70 16.63 -6.00 41.35
CA PHE A 70 15.97 -7.17 40.80
C PHE A 70 14.88 -6.78 39.80
N HIS A 71 13.94 -5.94 40.23
CA HIS A 71 12.83 -5.48 39.39
C HIS A 71 13.33 -4.81 38.12
N LYS A 72 14.34 -3.93 38.24
CA LYS A 72 14.94 -3.22 37.10
C LYS A 72 15.62 -4.19 36.13
N LEU A 73 16.55 -5.01 36.60
CA LEU A 73 17.34 -5.89 35.75
C LEU A 73 16.48 -7.01 35.12
N LEU A 74 15.52 -7.56 35.87
CA LEU A 74 14.61 -8.57 35.36
C LEU A 74 13.65 -7.99 34.31
N SER A 75 13.13 -6.77 34.52
CA SER A 75 12.29 -6.07 33.53
C SER A 75 13.09 -5.68 32.28
N GLN A 76 14.38 -5.38 32.41
CA GLN A 76 15.27 -5.14 31.27
C GLN A 76 15.59 -6.41 30.49
N ARG A 77 15.74 -7.56 31.17
CA ARG A 77 16.08 -8.83 30.53
C ARG A 77 14.88 -9.48 29.84
N PHE A 78 13.73 -9.41 30.48
CA PHE A 78 12.45 -9.93 30.00
C PHE A 78 11.48 -8.77 29.80
N PRO A 79 11.80 -7.79 28.94
CA PRO A 79 10.88 -6.70 28.69
C PRO A 79 9.57 -7.30 28.24
N SER A 80 8.46 -6.84 28.82
CA SER A 80 7.13 -7.08 28.28
C SER A 80 6.98 -6.32 26.96
N ILE A 81 7.81 -6.65 25.97
CA ILE A 81 7.49 -6.48 24.57
C ILE A 81 6.31 -7.40 24.42
N SER A 82 5.10 -6.84 24.33
CA SER A 82 3.91 -7.66 24.16
C SER A 82 4.19 -8.60 22.97
N HIS A 83 3.87 -9.89 23.06
CA HIS A 83 3.89 -10.77 21.88
C HIS A 83 3.21 -10.08 20.68
N ASN A 84 2.20 -9.26 21.00
CA ASN A 84 1.53 -8.36 20.08
C ASN A 84 2.47 -7.38 19.36
N GLU A 85 3.48 -6.78 19.99
CA GLU A 85 4.44 -5.87 19.33
C GLU A 85 5.37 -6.60 18.36
N ARG A 86 5.96 -7.73 18.75
CA ARG A 86 6.80 -8.54 17.84
C ARG A 86 5.99 -9.08 16.66
N GLU A 87 4.78 -9.55 16.93
CA GLU A 87 3.87 -10.06 15.90
C GLU A 87 3.35 -8.93 15.01
N THR A 88 3.00 -7.77 15.57
CA THR A 88 2.59 -6.57 14.80
C THR A 88 3.76 -6.07 13.94
N LEU A 89 5.00 -6.08 14.45
CA LEU A 89 6.18 -5.74 13.67
C LEU A 89 6.42 -6.74 12.53
N ARG A 90 6.27 -8.05 12.79
CA ARG A 90 6.33 -9.07 11.73
C ARG A 90 5.28 -8.82 10.65
N GLN A 91 4.06 -8.46 11.05
CA GLN A 91 2.97 -8.11 10.13
C GLN A 91 3.18 -6.79 9.41
N LEU A 92 3.96 -5.85 9.95
CA LEU A 92 4.38 -4.59 9.31
C LEU A 92 5.55 -4.74 8.34
N VAL A 93 6.42 -5.74 8.56
CA VAL A 93 7.55 -6.06 7.67
C VAL A 93 7.17 -7.06 6.58
N SER A 94 6.20 -7.94 6.85
CA SER A 94 5.67 -8.90 5.88
C SER A 94 4.51 -8.44 4.97
N PRO A 95 3.89 -7.26 5.10
CA PRO A 95 2.68 -6.97 4.35
C PRO A 95 3.06 -6.80 2.89
N LYS A 96 2.36 -7.54 2.03
CA LYS A 96 2.37 -7.34 0.60
C LYS A 96 0.93 -7.16 0.18
N GLN A 97 0.65 -6.08 -0.53
CA GLN A 97 -0.63 -5.86 -1.16
C GLN A 97 -0.94 -7.08 -2.03
N GLY A 98 -2.06 -7.74 -1.74
CA GLY A 98 -2.49 -8.89 -2.53
C GLY A 98 -2.71 -8.50 -4.01
N LEU A 99 -2.52 -9.45 -4.93
CA LEU A 99 -2.72 -9.22 -6.38
C LEU A 99 -4.10 -8.61 -6.73
N ASN A 100 -5.13 -8.98 -5.96
CA ASN A 100 -6.51 -8.49 -6.13
C ASN A 100 -6.98 -7.64 -4.95
N GLU A 101 -6.07 -7.22 -4.07
CA GLU A 101 -6.44 -6.40 -2.92
C GLU A 101 -6.56 -4.93 -3.30
N ALA A 102 -7.70 -4.34 -2.98
CA ALA A 102 -7.93 -2.91 -3.17
C ALA A 102 -6.89 -2.08 -2.37
N LEU A 103 -6.30 -1.08 -3.03
CA LEU A 103 -5.30 -0.19 -2.43
C LEU A 103 -5.79 0.46 -1.12
N SER A 104 -7.07 0.83 -1.06
CA SER A 104 -7.70 1.43 0.13
C SER A 104 -7.79 0.49 1.32
N LYS A 105 -7.92 -0.82 1.08
CA LYS A 105 -7.91 -1.83 2.14
C LYS A 105 -6.49 -2.02 2.65
N TYR A 106 -5.54 -2.28 1.75
CA TYR A 106 -4.12 -2.40 2.07
C TYR A 106 -3.61 -1.20 2.89
N PHE A 107 -3.90 0.02 2.42
CA PHE A 107 -3.50 1.26 3.10
C PHE A 107 -4.04 1.34 4.54
N ARG A 108 -5.32 1.02 4.73
CA ARG A 108 -5.96 1.04 6.04
C ARG A 108 -5.36 -0.01 6.99
N ASP A 109 -5.13 -1.21 6.49
CA ASP A 109 -4.59 -2.32 7.28
C ASP A 109 -3.17 -2.01 7.77
N VAL A 110 -2.31 -1.47 6.90
CA VAL A 110 -0.95 -1.06 7.28
C VAL A 110 -0.98 0.08 8.29
N LEU A 111 -1.82 1.11 8.10
CA LEU A 111 -1.90 2.20 9.08
C LEU A 111 -2.43 1.73 10.44
N ASN A 112 -3.43 0.84 10.47
CA ASN A 112 -3.91 0.25 11.72
C ASN A 112 -2.81 -0.55 12.43
N LEU A 113 -1.96 -1.26 11.68
CA LEU A 113 -0.80 -1.95 12.25
C LEU A 113 0.25 -0.97 12.78
N CYS A 114 0.51 0.14 12.07
CA CYS A 114 1.40 1.20 12.54
C CYS A 114 0.90 1.80 13.87
N ASP A 115 -0.37 2.18 13.94
CA ASP A 115 -0.98 2.76 15.15
C ASP A 115 -1.00 1.76 16.31
N LYS A 116 -1.14 0.47 16.01
CA LYS A 116 -1.11 -0.62 17.01
C LYS A 116 0.31 -0.90 17.53
N TYR A 117 1.34 -0.71 16.70
CA TYR A 117 2.74 -0.91 17.07
C TYR A 117 3.32 0.31 17.80
N ASP A 118 3.12 1.49 17.24
CA ASP A 118 3.55 2.77 17.81
C ASP A 118 2.57 3.89 17.38
N PRO A 119 1.69 4.35 18.29
CA PRO A 119 0.76 5.45 18.01
C PRO A 119 1.44 6.74 17.56
N ASN A 120 2.70 6.96 17.94
CA ASN A 120 3.48 8.15 17.61
C ASN A 120 4.46 7.92 16.45
N MET A 121 4.28 6.83 15.69
CA MET A 121 5.14 6.52 14.55
C MET A 121 5.16 7.67 13.53
N LEU A 122 6.36 8.10 13.15
CA LEU A 122 6.57 9.16 12.17
C LEU A 122 5.97 8.80 10.79
N ASP A 123 5.42 9.80 10.11
CA ASP A 123 4.85 9.65 8.76
C ASP A 123 5.85 9.07 7.76
N SER A 124 7.13 9.43 7.84
CA SER A 124 8.18 8.86 6.99
C SER A 124 8.32 7.34 7.17
N SER A 125 8.24 6.85 8.41
CA SER A 125 8.27 5.41 8.70
C SER A 125 7.02 4.72 8.21
N ARG A 126 5.84 5.32 8.43
CA ARG A 126 4.55 4.81 7.92
C ARG A 126 4.58 4.69 6.39
N ILE A 127 5.10 5.71 5.69
CA ILE A 127 5.27 5.71 4.24
C ILE A 127 6.25 4.62 3.80
N GLY A 128 7.36 4.42 4.53
CA GLY A 128 8.30 3.34 4.25
C GLY A 128 7.63 1.96 4.26
N TYR A 129 6.87 1.64 5.32
CA TYR A 129 6.12 0.38 5.37
C TYR A 129 5.09 0.26 4.25
N LEU A 130 4.37 1.34 3.94
CA LEU A 130 3.41 1.37 2.85
C LEU A 130 4.08 1.13 1.49
N GLN A 131 5.25 1.72 1.23
CA GLN A 131 6.00 1.59 -0.02
C GLN A 131 6.57 0.18 -0.21
N GLU A 132 7.14 -0.42 0.83
CA GLU A 132 7.75 -1.76 0.78
C GLU A 132 6.72 -2.86 0.49
N GLY A 133 5.50 -2.71 1.01
CA GLY A 133 4.43 -3.68 0.82
C GLY A 133 3.57 -3.46 -0.44
N LEU A 134 3.81 -2.43 -1.26
CA LEU A 134 3.05 -2.24 -2.49
C LEU A 134 3.26 -3.39 -3.48
N ARG A 135 2.23 -3.66 -4.30
CA ARG A 135 2.40 -4.54 -5.45
C ARG A 135 3.37 -3.92 -6.47
N SER A 136 4.07 -4.77 -7.23
CA SER A 136 5.17 -4.36 -8.09
C SER A 136 4.80 -3.27 -9.09
N GLU A 137 3.58 -3.25 -9.63
CA GLU A 137 3.10 -2.23 -10.58
C GLU A 137 3.06 -0.82 -9.96
N LEU A 138 2.76 -0.71 -8.67
CA LEU A 138 2.71 0.57 -7.95
C LEU A 138 4.05 0.92 -7.31
N GLN A 139 4.82 -0.09 -6.90
CA GLN A 139 6.11 0.10 -6.23
C GLN A 139 7.11 0.88 -7.11
N HIS A 140 7.22 0.54 -8.40
CA HIS A 140 8.11 1.25 -9.34
C HIS A 140 7.75 2.74 -9.47
N TYR A 141 6.46 3.06 -9.48
CA TYR A 141 5.99 4.44 -9.53
C TYR A 141 6.27 5.16 -8.20
N ALA A 142 6.05 4.49 -7.07
CA ALA A 142 6.22 5.05 -5.72
C ALA A 142 7.67 5.44 -5.39
N LEU A 143 8.67 4.69 -5.88
CA LEU A 143 10.09 4.94 -5.61
C LEU A 143 10.58 6.32 -6.10
N GLY A 144 9.92 6.88 -7.13
CA GLY A 144 10.24 8.20 -7.68
C GLY A 144 9.49 9.36 -7.02
N GLN A 145 8.56 9.11 -6.10
CA GLN A 145 7.70 10.14 -5.52
C GLN A 145 8.23 10.62 -4.17
N GLN A 146 8.30 11.93 -4.00
CA GLN A 146 8.54 12.56 -2.70
C GLN A 146 7.20 12.81 -2.02
N MET A 147 6.91 12.03 -0.97
CA MET A 147 5.65 12.15 -0.22
C MET A 147 5.98 12.36 1.24
N SER A 148 5.26 13.29 1.87
CA SER A 148 5.51 13.68 3.25
C SER A 148 4.44 13.15 4.21
N THR A 149 3.29 12.71 3.70
CA THR A 149 2.21 12.14 4.52
C THR A 149 1.64 10.84 3.92
N PRO A 150 1.12 9.92 4.74
CA PRO A 150 0.43 8.72 4.25
C PRO A 150 -0.75 9.05 3.33
N GLN A 151 -1.49 10.12 3.61
CA GLN A 151 -2.63 10.52 2.79
C GLN A 151 -2.18 10.99 1.40
N GLN A 152 -1.07 11.72 1.32
CA GLN A 152 -0.47 12.12 0.04
C GLN A 152 -0.06 10.87 -0.75
N PHE A 153 0.58 9.90 -0.09
CA PHE A 153 0.92 8.61 -0.71
C PHE A 153 -0.32 7.91 -1.28
N PHE A 154 -1.39 7.78 -0.49
CA PHE A 154 -2.61 7.12 -0.95
C PHE A 154 -3.21 7.79 -2.18
N ASN A 155 -3.33 9.13 -2.16
CA ASN A 155 -3.88 9.89 -3.27
C ASN A 155 -3.03 9.72 -4.54
N THR A 156 -1.70 9.78 -4.42
CA THR A 156 -0.78 9.63 -5.54
C THR A 156 -0.84 8.22 -6.14
N MET A 157 -0.90 7.18 -5.31
CA MET A 157 -1.03 5.79 -5.79
C MET A 157 -2.39 5.53 -6.43
N GLN A 158 -3.48 6.03 -5.85
CA GLN A 158 -4.82 5.86 -6.38
C GLN A 158 -5.00 6.58 -7.73
N GLN A 159 -4.41 7.76 -7.89
CA GLN A 159 -4.37 8.45 -9.18
C GLN A 159 -3.67 7.63 -10.25
N HIS A 160 -2.53 7.01 -9.91
CA HIS A 160 -1.80 6.15 -10.84
C HIS A 160 -2.62 4.92 -11.25
N GLU A 161 -3.29 4.24 -10.31
CA GLU A 161 -4.20 3.13 -10.62
C GLU A 161 -5.29 3.54 -11.61
N ASN A 162 -5.94 4.68 -11.38
CA ASN A 162 -7.00 5.18 -12.25
C ASN A 162 -6.49 5.49 -13.67
N ILE A 163 -5.27 6.03 -13.78
CA ILE A 163 -4.64 6.30 -15.08
C ILE A 163 -4.35 4.98 -15.82
N GLN A 164 -3.80 3.98 -15.13
CA GLN A 164 -3.50 2.67 -15.72
C GLN A 164 -4.75 1.98 -16.26
N VAL A 165 -5.86 2.01 -15.50
CA VAL A 165 -7.15 1.46 -15.96
C VAL A 165 -7.62 2.20 -17.22
N ARG A 166 -7.56 3.54 -17.24
CA ARG A 166 -7.97 4.32 -18.43
C ARG A 166 -7.09 4.03 -19.65
N LEU A 167 -5.77 3.90 -19.48
CA LEU A 167 -4.87 3.54 -20.57
C LEU A 167 -5.17 2.14 -21.13
N SER A 168 -5.47 1.17 -20.27
CA SER A 168 -5.82 -0.19 -20.70
C SER A 168 -7.14 -0.24 -21.50
N ASN A 169 -8.13 0.58 -21.14
CA ASN A 169 -9.40 0.65 -21.86
C ASN A 169 -9.24 1.31 -23.24
N ILE A 170 -8.42 2.35 -23.35
CA ILE A 170 -8.13 3.01 -24.64
C ILE A 170 -7.46 2.03 -25.62
N GLN A 171 -6.57 1.16 -25.12
CA GLN A 171 -5.92 0.15 -25.96
C GLN A 171 -6.89 -0.90 -26.51
N LEU A 172 -8.04 -1.17 -25.89
CA LEU A 172 -9.01 -2.13 -26.39
C LEU A 172 -9.87 -1.59 -27.54
N ASP A 173 -10.06 -0.26 -27.60
CA ASP A 173 -10.89 0.38 -28.63
C ASP A 173 -10.16 0.53 -29.98
N GLU A 174 -8.83 0.53 -30.00
CA GLU A 174 -8.03 0.70 -31.22
C GLU A 174 -7.94 -0.59 -32.08
N TYR A 175 -8.23 -1.76 -31.50
CA TYR A 175 -8.19 -3.07 -32.19
C TYR A 175 -9.57 -3.69 -32.46
N GLY A 176 -10.67 -2.97 -32.17
CA GLY A 176 -12.03 -3.53 -32.16
C GLY A 176 -12.90 -3.33 -33.42
N THR A 177 -12.47 -2.59 -34.46
CA THR A 177 -13.40 -2.11 -35.51
C THR A 177 -13.21 -2.67 -36.92
N THR A 178 -12.58 -3.82 -37.11
CA THR A 178 -12.63 -4.51 -38.42
C THR A 178 -13.79 -5.51 -38.47
N ALA A 179 -15.03 -5.02 -38.34
CA ALA A 179 -16.20 -5.74 -38.81
C ALA A 179 -16.46 -5.35 -40.28
N ILE A 180 -16.24 -6.34 -41.14
CA ILE A 180 -16.23 -6.29 -42.61
C ILE A 180 -17.58 -5.82 -43.16
N ILE A 181 -17.59 -4.69 -43.89
CA ILE A 181 -18.64 -4.38 -44.87
C ILE A 181 -18.30 -5.17 -46.14
N GLN A 182 -18.87 -6.37 -46.29
CA GLN A 182 -18.78 -7.11 -47.54
C GLN A 182 -19.85 -6.58 -48.50
N GLN A 183 -19.42 -5.69 -49.39
CA GLN A 183 -20.19 -5.35 -50.58
C GLN A 183 -20.12 -6.52 -51.57
N SER A 184 -21.22 -7.25 -51.73
CA SER A 184 -21.43 -8.11 -52.89
C SER A 184 -22.24 -7.35 -53.94
N ARG A 185 -21.57 -6.88 -55.00
CA ARG A 185 -22.19 -6.52 -56.29
C ARG A 185 -22.27 -7.78 -57.14
N ASN A 186 -23.43 -8.09 -57.70
CA ASN A 186 -23.58 -8.84 -58.95
C ASN A 186 -24.73 -8.21 -59.77
N HIS A 187 -24.47 -7.94 -61.05
CA HIS A 187 -25.43 -7.53 -62.09
C HIS A 187 -26.29 -8.76 -62.50
N THR A 188 -27.53 -8.74 -63.02
CA THR A 188 -28.10 -7.94 -64.13
C THR A 188 -29.66 -8.14 -64.21
N THR A 189 -30.34 -7.22 -64.93
CA THR A 189 -31.69 -7.28 -65.58
C THR A 189 -33.01 -7.08 -64.79
N THR A 190 -33.74 -6.05 -65.22
CA THR A 190 -35.13 -5.58 -64.94
C THR A 190 -36.21 -6.45 -65.65
N PRO A 191 -37.57 -6.28 -65.49
CA PRO A 191 -38.35 -5.08 -65.05
C PRO A 191 -39.63 -5.31 -64.17
N SER A 192 -40.33 -4.19 -63.89
CA SER A 192 -41.72 -4.01 -63.38
C SER A 192 -41.97 -4.18 -61.87
N VAL A 193 -42.80 -3.40 -61.15
CA VAL A 193 -43.67 -2.24 -61.44
C VAL A 193 -44.19 -1.70 -60.08
N GLN A 194 -44.42 -0.36 -59.99
CA GLN A 194 -45.28 0.39 -59.02
C GLN A 194 -44.92 0.36 -57.51
N GLN A 195 -45.06 1.41 -56.70
CA GLN A 195 -45.89 2.62 -56.76
C GLN A 195 -45.39 3.64 -55.71
N SER A 196 -45.45 4.94 -56.07
CA SER A 196 -45.88 6.13 -55.28
C SER A 196 -45.64 6.17 -53.75
N ASN A 197 -45.11 7.23 -53.13
CA ASN A 197 -45.62 8.61 -53.16
C ASN A 197 -44.59 9.64 -52.65
N SER A 198 -44.74 10.85 -53.18
CA SER A 198 -43.96 12.07 -52.98
C SER A 198 -44.58 13.06 -51.96
N PHE A 199 -43.72 13.64 -51.08
CA PHE A 199 -43.68 15.03 -50.52
C PHE A 199 -44.93 15.65 -49.81
N PRO A 200 -44.88 16.84 -49.11
CA PRO A 200 -43.77 17.70 -48.65
C PRO A 200 -43.87 18.30 -47.20
N MET A 201 -42.75 18.87 -46.76
CA MET A 201 -42.49 20.10 -45.97
C MET A 201 -43.62 20.85 -45.21
N HIS A 202 -43.37 21.23 -43.95
CA HIS A 202 -43.74 22.56 -43.41
C HIS A 202 -42.76 23.11 -42.35
N ARG A 203 -42.62 24.43 -42.38
CA ARG A 203 -41.76 25.37 -41.64
C ARG A 203 -42.55 25.96 -40.45
N THR A 204 -41.89 26.31 -39.33
CA THR A 204 -42.03 27.62 -38.62
C THR A 204 -41.14 27.76 -37.37
N THR A 205 -40.29 28.80 -37.40
CA THR A 205 -39.98 29.84 -36.37
C THR A 205 -39.64 29.41 -34.93
N SER A 206 -38.56 29.87 -34.29
CA SER A 206 -38.18 31.28 -34.14
C SER A 206 -36.69 31.49 -33.87
N SER A 207 -36.23 32.59 -34.48
CA SER A 207 -34.97 33.33 -34.32
C SER A 207 -34.72 33.87 -32.91
N GLN A 208 -33.45 33.98 -32.52
CA GLN A 208 -32.80 35.29 -32.36
C GLN A 208 -31.27 35.15 -32.31
N SER A 209 -30.65 35.61 -33.39
CA SER A 209 -29.24 35.95 -33.51
C SER A 209 -29.00 37.32 -32.90
N PHE A 210 -27.76 37.65 -32.51
CA PHE A 210 -27.14 38.91 -32.96
C PHE A 210 -25.62 38.76 -33.10
N ASN A 211 -25.18 39.08 -34.32
CA ASN A 211 -23.79 39.28 -34.74
C ASN A 211 -23.25 40.59 -34.14
N THR A 212 -21.95 40.87 -34.18
CA THR A 212 -21.27 41.63 -35.25
C THR A 212 -19.75 41.64 -34.96
N GLU A 213 -18.79 41.88 -35.84
CA GLU A 213 -18.67 41.89 -37.29
C GLU A 213 -17.17 42.03 -37.61
N THR A 214 -16.81 41.61 -38.81
CA THR A 214 -15.50 41.48 -39.46
C THR A 214 -14.50 42.65 -39.33
N THR A 215 -13.19 42.31 -39.31
CA THR A 215 -12.16 43.08 -40.03
C THR A 215 -11.00 42.20 -40.54
N ARG A 216 -10.94 42.07 -41.88
CA ARG A 216 -9.80 42.14 -42.82
C ARG A 216 -8.44 41.46 -42.52
N ARG A 217 -8.03 40.68 -43.54
CA ARG A 217 -6.67 40.47 -44.11
C ARG A 217 -5.63 39.76 -43.24
N SER A 218 -5.21 38.56 -43.65
CA SER A 218 -3.98 38.39 -44.46
C SER A 218 -3.74 36.91 -44.79
N ASN A 219 -3.49 36.67 -46.07
CA ASN A 219 -2.98 35.45 -46.65
C ASN A 219 -1.53 35.25 -46.18
N GLN A 220 -1.21 34.14 -45.51
CA GLN A 220 0.17 33.67 -45.41
C GLN A 220 0.24 32.17 -45.12
N GLN A 221 0.64 31.46 -46.16
CA GLN A 221 1.26 30.13 -46.10
C GLN A 221 2.25 30.05 -44.92
N ARG A 222 2.17 28.98 -44.14
CA ARG A 222 3.31 28.52 -43.34
C ARG A 222 3.59 27.07 -43.65
N GLN A 223 4.66 26.92 -44.43
CA GLN A 223 5.44 25.71 -44.64
C GLN A 223 5.99 25.12 -43.33
N PRO A 224 6.38 23.83 -43.34
CA PRO A 224 6.72 23.08 -42.14
C PRO A 224 8.06 23.51 -41.55
N SER A 225 8.11 23.66 -40.23
CA SER A 225 9.34 23.94 -39.51
C SER A 225 10.22 22.68 -39.47
N LYS A 226 11.37 22.77 -40.14
CA LYS A 226 12.49 21.84 -40.03
C LYS A 226 13.04 21.88 -38.61
N ASN A 227 12.65 20.92 -37.77
CA ASN A 227 13.48 20.51 -36.64
C ASN A 227 13.92 19.06 -36.86
N ASN A 228 15.06 18.99 -37.53
CA ASN A 228 15.81 17.83 -37.97
C ASN A 228 16.45 17.11 -36.75
N ARG A 229 15.63 16.46 -35.92
CA ARG A 229 16.11 15.34 -35.09
C ARG A 229 15.94 14.09 -35.93
N GLN A 230 17.06 13.58 -36.46
CA GLN A 230 17.12 12.32 -37.21
C GLN A 230 16.33 11.25 -36.46
N GLN A 231 15.13 10.94 -36.96
CA GLN A 231 14.31 9.84 -36.46
C GLN A 231 15.07 8.56 -36.80
N THR A 232 15.66 7.95 -35.79
CA THR A 232 16.29 6.63 -35.87
C THR A 232 15.23 5.57 -35.63
N CYS A 233 15.31 4.48 -36.40
CA CYS A 233 14.42 3.36 -36.24
C CYS A 233 14.59 2.74 -34.85
N TYR A 234 13.49 2.66 -34.08
CA TYR A 234 13.53 2.10 -32.73
C TYR A 234 13.80 0.59 -32.69
N SER A 235 13.72 -0.11 -33.83
CA SER A 235 13.99 -1.56 -33.93
C SER A 235 15.46 -1.87 -34.24
N CYS A 236 16.16 -1.06 -35.03
CA CYS A 236 17.55 -1.33 -35.45
C CYS A 236 18.54 -0.19 -35.19
N GLY A 237 18.06 0.97 -34.73
CA GLY A 237 18.86 2.15 -34.43
C GLY A 237 19.32 2.97 -35.65
N GLN A 238 19.04 2.53 -36.88
CA GLN A 238 19.48 3.23 -38.11
C GLN A 238 18.53 4.37 -38.50
N PRO A 239 19.04 5.53 -38.97
CA PRO A 239 18.21 6.63 -39.45
C PRO A 239 17.62 6.36 -40.84
N GLY A 240 16.56 7.10 -41.21
CA GLY A 240 16.01 7.12 -42.57
C GLY A 240 14.77 6.27 -42.81
N HIS A 241 14.29 5.54 -41.81
CA HIS A 241 13.01 4.82 -41.85
C HIS A 241 12.38 4.72 -40.46
N TYR A 242 11.07 4.45 -40.40
CA TYR A 242 10.36 4.19 -39.14
C TYR A 242 10.44 2.71 -38.77
N ALA A 243 10.24 2.37 -37.49
CA ALA A 243 10.26 0.99 -37.01
C ALA A 243 9.32 0.04 -37.77
N ARG A 244 8.17 0.57 -38.23
CA ARG A 244 7.19 -0.17 -39.06
C ARG A 244 7.69 -0.54 -40.46
N ASP A 245 8.69 0.19 -40.97
CA ASP A 245 9.26 0.01 -42.31
C ASP A 245 10.66 -0.64 -42.23
N CYS A 246 11.01 -1.24 -41.09
CA CYS A 246 12.33 -1.82 -40.87
C CYS A 246 12.48 -3.17 -41.56
N SER A 247 13.48 -3.26 -42.44
CA SER A 247 13.80 -4.49 -43.19
C SER A 247 14.39 -5.61 -42.32
N HIS A 248 14.82 -5.28 -41.09
CA HIS A 248 15.32 -6.22 -40.10
C HIS A 248 14.20 -6.61 -39.12
N HIS A 249 13.23 -7.38 -39.59
CA HIS A 249 12.39 -8.16 -38.68
C HIS A 249 13.18 -9.39 -38.23
N PHE A 250 13.79 -9.32 -37.05
CA PHE A 250 14.25 -10.51 -36.36
C PHE A 250 13.03 -11.36 -35.99
N ARG A 251 13.06 -12.63 -36.42
CA ARG A 251 12.18 -13.68 -35.92
C ARG A 251 12.45 -13.96 -34.44
#